data_AF-A0A843DGV0-F1
#
_entry.id   AF-A0A843DGV0-F1
#
_cell.length_a   1.000
_cell.length_b   1.000
_cell.length_c   1.000
_cell.angle_alpha   90.00
_cell.angle_beta   90.00
_cell.angle_gamma   90.00
#
_symmetry.space_group_name_H-M   'P 1'
#
loop_
_entity.id
_entity.type
_entity.pdbx_description
1 polymer ?
#
loop_
_entity_poly.entity_id
_entity_poly.type
_entity_poly.pdbx_seq_one_letter_code
_entity_poly.pdbx_strand_id
1 'polypeptide(L)'
;MSEISYDEVETTDIDDTSSDADFDSDLPDDSGMEIYDSELPDDSGKETYDSELPDDSGKETYDSELPDDSGKETYDSELPDDSEKNIQSSDILVAKGEQFDENGQLKPNIMYKTDDGEGRSYIYTTDDNSRIIKVSVENLEIKNREERLPHDINTPEKKDTDHAGHIIGDQFGGSPKLDNLVSQDAKLNMTEWKAMENTWAEAIKDGKQVSVDIKINYDGDSKRPSSFDVSYSIDGEMFIKSFDNN
;
A
#
# COMPACT_ATOMS: atom_id res chain seq x y z
N MET A 1 -23.77 -36.59 65.29
CA MET A 1 -22.30 -36.65 65.43
C MET A 1 -21.79 -35.22 65.39
N SER A 2 -20.88 -34.88 66.32
CA SER A 2 -19.95 -33.72 66.32
C SER A 2 -20.47 -32.30 66.02
N GLU A 3 -20.28 -31.43 67.03
CA GLU A 3 -20.10 -29.96 66.96
C GLU A 3 -18.84 -29.61 66.10
N ILE A 4 -18.43 -28.39 65.70
CA ILE A 4 -18.39 -27.01 66.27
C ILE A 4 -18.50 -26.03 65.05
N SER A 5 -19.04 -24.79 65.06
CA SER A 5 -19.46 -23.78 66.07
C SER A 5 -18.51 -22.58 66.36
N TYR A 6 -18.30 -21.72 65.34
CA TYR A 6 -17.80 -20.32 65.36
C TYR A 6 -16.33 -20.00 65.71
N ASP A 7 -15.75 -19.06 64.96
CA ASP A 7 -15.37 -17.74 65.50
C ASP A 7 -15.34 -16.67 64.38
N GLU A 8 -15.73 -15.44 64.71
CA GLU A 8 -15.49 -14.24 63.88
C GLU A 8 -14.06 -13.72 64.11
N VAL A 9 -13.45 -13.07 63.11
CA VAL A 9 -12.40 -12.07 63.37
C VAL A 9 -12.64 -10.84 62.48
N GLU A 10 -12.40 -9.68 63.07
CA GLU A 10 -12.89 -8.38 62.64
C GLU A 10 -12.27 -7.81 61.36
N THR A 11 -13.00 -6.83 60.82
CA THR A 11 -12.53 -5.78 59.92
C THR A 11 -11.28 -5.07 60.44
N THR A 12 -10.35 -4.73 59.56
CA THR A 12 -9.44 -3.58 59.77
C THR A 12 -9.56 -2.62 58.60
N ASP A 13 -9.74 -1.36 58.97
CA ASP A 13 -10.01 -0.23 58.09
C ASP A 13 -8.77 0.25 57.32
N ILE A 14 -9.07 0.87 56.17
CA ILE A 14 -8.44 2.10 55.63
C ILE A 14 -6.90 2.17 55.65
N ASP A 15 -6.32 2.16 54.45
CA ASP A 15 -5.36 3.22 54.09
C ASP A 15 -5.71 3.75 52.69
N ASP A 16 -6.66 4.69 52.67
CA ASP A 16 -6.91 5.59 51.54
C ASP A 16 -5.76 6.61 51.50
N THR A 17 -4.64 6.20 50.91
CA THR A 17 -3.47 7.05 50.72
C THR A 17 -3.44 7.60 49.31
N SER A 18 -3.93 8.83 49.20
CA SER A 18 -3.70 9.69 48.03
C SER A 18 -2.24 9.62 47.62
N SER A 19 -1.99 9.10 46.43
CA SER A 19 -0.78 9.43 45.68
C SER A 19 -1.19 10.48 44.67
N ASP A 20 -1.22 11.73 45.14
CA ASP A 20 -1.11 12.91 44.31
C ASP A 20 0.22 12.82 43.55
N ALA A 21 0.19 12.14 42.41
CA ALA A 21 1.25 12.17 41.44
C ALA A 21 1.15 13.52 40.73
N ASP A 22 1.88 14.51 41.27
CA ASP A 22 2.20 15.76 40.59
C ASP A 22 2.88 15.43 39.25
N PHE A 23 2.08 15.21 38.20
CA PHE A 23 2.59 15.08 36.85
C PHE A 23 2.85 16.48 36.31
N ASP A 24 4.06 16.94 36.62
CA ASP A 24 4.62 18.22 36.23
C ASP A 24 4.30 18.54 34.76
N SER A 25 3.57 19.63 34.54
CA SER A 25 3.01 19.97 33.24
C SER A 25 3.98 20.77 32.37
N ASP A 26 5.24 20.33 32.33
CA ASP A 26 6.30 20.92 31.52
C ASP A 26 6.44 20.18 30.17
N LEU A 27 5.54 20.54 29.25
CA LEU A 27 5.74 20.32 27.83
C LEU A 27 6.91 21.19 27.34
N PRO A 28 7.98 20.64 26.75
CA PRO A 28 8.93 21.46 26.01
C PRO A 28 8.27 22.00 24.75
N ASP A 29 7.98 23.30 24.73
CA ASP A 29 7.84 24.09 23.51
C ASP A 29 9.21 24.17 22.84
N ASP A 30 9.51 23.20 21.97
CA ASP A 30 10.58 23.31 20.99
C ASP A 30 9.99 23.56 19.60
N SER A 31 9.48 24.78 19.43
CA SER A 31 9.13 25.38 18.14
C SER A 31 10.38 25.73 17.32
N GLY A 32 11.24 24.74 17.09
CA GLY A 32 12.43 24.80 16.24
C GLY A 32 12.10 24.89 14.75
N MET A 33 11.40 25.94 14.32
CA MET A 33 11.18 26.23 12.91
C MET A 33 12.46 26.84 12.31
N GLU A 34 13.25 26.06 11.58
CA GLU A 34 14.31 26.63 10.73
C GLU A 34 13.70 27.45 9.60
N ILE A 35 13.68 28.76 9.81
CA ILE A 35 13.39 29.77 8.80
C ILE A 35 14.55 29.85 7.80
N TYR A 36 14.35 29.25 6.62
CA TYR A 36 15.22 29.45 5.47
C TYR A 36 15.03 30.86 4.91
N ASP A 37 15.84 31.78 5.38
CA ASP A 37 15.91 33.14 4.84
C ASP A 37 16.38 33.10 3.38
N SER A 38 15.47 33.41 2.47
CA SER A 38 15.71 33.48 1.02
C SER A 38 15.40 34.90 0.57
N GLU A 39 16.33 35.82 0.82
CA GLU A 39 16.25 37.19 0.34
C GLU A 39 16.01 37.23 -1.18
N LEU A 40 14.87 37.82 -1.58
CA LEU A 40 14.58 38.09 -2.98
C LEU A 40 15.44 39.27 -3.46
N PRO A 41 16.25 39.13 -4.52
CA PRO A 41 16.87 40.28 -5.15
C PRO A 41 15.82 41.10 -5.92
N ASP A 42 15.61 42.33 -5.47
CA ASP A 42 15.00 43.40 -6.27
C ASP A 42 16.01 43.81 -7.36
N ASP A 43 15.70 43.55 -8.62
CA ASP A 43 16.24 44.36 -9.72
C ASP A 43 15.18 44.66 -10.80
N SER A 44 15.12 45.93 -11.13
CA SER A 44 14.10 46.57 -11.95
C SER A 44 14.51 46.63 -13.42
N GLY A 45 14.50 45.47 -14.09
CA GLY A 45 14.75 45.36 -15.54
C GLY A 45 13.50 45.51 -16.40
N LYS A 46 13.32 46.66 -17.06
CA LYS A 46 12.33 46.80 -18.15
C LYS A 46 12.90 46.26 -19.46
N GLU A 47 12.35 45.17 -19.96
CA GLU A 47 12.49 44.76 -21.37
C GLU A 47 11.10 44.50 -21.96
N THR A 48 10.81 45.17 -23.07
CA THR A 48 9.52 45.12 -23.76
C THR A 48 9.58 44.07 -24.87
N TYR A 49 8.77 43.02 -24.77
CA TYR A 49 8.65 42.06 -25.87
C TYR A 49 7.78 42.65 -26.98
N ASP A 50 8.46 43.02 -28.06
CA ASP A 50 7.86 43.47 -29.31
C ASP A 50 7.20 42.30 -30.05
N SER A 51 6.13 42.58 -30.80
CA SER A 51 5.33 41.57 -31.49
C SER A 51 5.28 41.85 -32.99
N GLU A 52 6.37 41.49 -33.69
CA GLU A 52 6.44 41.52 -35.15
C GLU A 52 6.48 40.11 -35.75
N LEU A 53 5.54 39.85 -36.66
CA LEU A 53 5.49 38.67 -37.53
C LEU A 53 6.30 38.94 -38.82
N PRO A 54 7.10 37.99 -39.31
CA PRO A 54 7.57 38.02 -40.69
C PRO A 54 6.53 37.42 -41.64
N ASP A 55 5.98 38.27 -42.52
CA ASP A 55 5.39 37.89 -43.81
C ASP A 55 6.51 37.82 -44.86
N ASP A 56 6.74 36.66 -45.48
CA ASP A 56 6.83 36.58 -46.95
C ASP A 56 6.60 35.14 -47.45
N SER A 57 6.06 35.08 -48.66
CA SER A 57 5.77 33.94 -49.50
C SER A 57 7.02 33.27 -50.11
N GLY A 58 7.01 31.94 -50.12
CA GLY A 58 7.98 31.13 -50.87
C GLY A 58 7.35 29.84 -51.38
N LYS A 59 6.98 29.79 -52.67
CA LYS A 59 6.52 28.56 -53.32
C LYS A 59 7.73 27.75 -53.80
N GLU A 60 7.87 26.53 -53.33
CA GLU A 60 8.57 25.47 -54.05
C GLU A 60 7.73 24.18 -53.96
N THR A 61 7.53 23.55 -55.11
CA THR A 61 6.67 22.37 -55.27
C THR A 61 7.50 21.09 -55.19
N TYR A 62 7.02 20.08 -54.46
CA TYR A 62 7.61 18.75 -54.50
C TYR A 62 6.64 17.71 -55.07
N ASP A 63 7.23 16.87 -55.93
CA ASP A 63 6.54 16.05 -56.93
C ASP A 63 6.09 14.69 -56.37
N SER A 64 5.19 14.03 -57.09
CA SER A 64 4.53 12.79 -56.67
C SER A 64 5.10 11.57 -57.41
N GLU A 65 6.16 10.95 -56.89
CA GLU A 65 6.67 9.67 -57.43
C GLU A 65 6.76 8.57 -56.37
N LEU A 66 5.99 7.50 -56.58
CA LEU A 66 6.07 6.22 -55.86
C LEU A 66 7.06 5.29 -56.58
N PRO A 67 7.93 4.57 -55.86
CA PRO A 67 8.55 3.35 -56.38
C PRO A 67 7.74 2.11 -55.98
N ASP A 68 7.28 1.39 -56.99
CA ASP A 68 6.89 -0.03 -56.92
C ASP A 68 8.14 -0.90 -57.10
N ASP A 69 8.51 -1.71 -56.11
CA ASP A 69 9.05 -3.04 -56.40
C ASP A 69 8.88 -4.03 -55.23
N SER A 70 8.60 -5.26 -55.62
CA SER A 70 8.46 -6.45 -54.81
C SER A 70 9.80 -7.04 -54.33
N GLY A 71 10.05 -7.02 -53.02
CA GLY A 71 11.18 -7.71 -52.38
C GLY A 71 10.73 -8.68 -51.29
N LYS A 72 10.67 -9.98 -51.59
CA LYS A 72 10.49 -11.03 -50.56
C LYS A 72 11.85 -11.42 -49.97
N GLU A 73 12.21 -10.82 -48.83
CA GLU A 73 13.28 -11.33 -47.97
C GLU A 73 12.67 -12.29 -46.93
N THR A 74 12.92 -13.58 -47.08
CA THR A 74 12.54 -14.62 -46.11
C THR A 74 13.63 -14.73 -45.05
N TYR A 75 13.35 -14.28 -43.82
CA TYR A 75 14.25 -14.53 -42.69
C TYR A 75 14.00 -15.91 -42.11
N ASP A 76 15.05 -16.72 -42.19
CA ASP A 76 15.12 -18.08 -41.67
C ASP A 76 15.11 -18.07 -40.13
N SER A 77 14.25 -18.89 -39.53
CA SER A 77 14.06 -18.94 -38.08
C SER A 77 14.65 -20.22 -37.51
N GLU A 78 15.98 -20.26 -37.37
CA GLU A 78 16.64 -21.29 -36.57
C GLU A 78 16.42 -21.02 -35.07
N LEU A 79 15.70 -21.94 -34.42
CA LEU A 79 15.40 -21.91 -32.99
C LEU A 79 16.63 -22.28 -32.15
N PRO A 80 16.91 -21.58 -31.04
CA PRO A 80 17.50 -22.21 -29.87
C PRO A 80 16.42 -23.02 -29.13
N ASP A 81 16.73 -24.26 -28.81
CA ASP A 81 15.96 -25.11 -27.89
C ASP A 81 16.20 -24.64 -26.46
N ASP A 82 15.24 -23.91 -25.89
CA ASP A 82 15.13 -23.76 -24.44
C ASP A 82 13.68 -24.01 -24.03
N SER A 83 13.51 -24.92 -23.07
CA SER A 83 12.21 -25.44 -22.66
C SER A 83 11.48 -24.49 -21.70
N GLU A 84 11.24 -23.26 -22.12
CA GLU A 84 10.30 -22.39 -21.43
C GLU A 84 8.88 -22.92 -21.64
N LYS A 85 8.27 -23.38 -20.55
CA LYS A 85 6.81 -23.56 -20.51
C LYS A 85 6.17 -22.20 -20.70
N ASN A 86 5.81 -21.90 -21.94
CA ASN A 86 4.87 -20.84 -22.30
C ASN A 86 3.48 -21.18 -21.71
N ILE A 87 3.34 -20.96 -20.41
CA ILE A 87 2.04 -20.84 -19.76
C ILE A 87 1.56 -19.45 -20.15
N GLN A 88 0.63 -19.39 -21.09
CA GLN A 88 -0.19 -18.21 -21.27
C GLN A 88 -1.06 -18.02 -20.03
N SER A 89 -0.50 -17.36 -19.03
CA SER A 89 -1.25 -16.77 -17.93
C SER A 89 -2.11 -15.64 -18.50
N SER A 90 -3.28 -15.99 -19.03
CA SER A 90 -4.38 -15.04 -19.04
C SER A 90 -4.70 -14.76 -17.57
N ASP A 91 -4.41 -13.56 -17.08
CA ASP A 91 -4.63 -13.20 -15.68
C ASP A 91 -6.12 -13.39 -15.33
N ILE A 92 -6.44 -14.50 -14.66
CA ILE A 92 -7.82 -14.84 -14.33
C ILE A 92 -8.24 -13.93 -13.18
N LEU A 93 -8.92 -12.82 -13.50
CA LEU A 93 -9.52 -11.94 -12.52
C LEU A 93 -10.79 -12.60 -11.96
N VAL A 94 -10.70 -13.13 -10.74
CA VAL A 94 -11.82 -13.76 -10.02
C VAL A 94 -12.53 -12.81 -9.06
N ALA A 95 -13.79 -13.10 -8.77
CA ALA A 95 -14.60 -12.29 -7.85
C ALA A 95 -14.33 -12.66 -6.37
N LYS A 96 -14.77 -11.79 -5.45
CA LYS A 96 -14.72 -12.06 -4.00
C LYS A 96 -15.38 -13.40 -3.66
N GLY A 97 -14.65 -14.20 -2.88
CA GLY A 97 -15.01 -15.57 -2.49
C GLY A 97 -14.37 -16.63 -3.39
N GLU A 98 -14.05 -16.30 -4.64
CA GLU A 98 -13.46 -17.24 -5.60
C GLU A 98 -11.93 -17.29 -5.52
N GLN A 99 -11.27 -16.34 -4.84
CA GLN A 99 -9.82 -16.35 -4.62
C GLN A 99 -9.34 -17.46 -3.69
N PHE A 100 -10.24 -18.07 -2.92
CA PHE A 100 -9.93 -19.15 -1.99
C PHE A 100 -10.20 -20.54 -2.58
N ASP A 101 -9.39 -21.52 -2.17
CA ASP A 101 -9.62 -22.95 -2.40
C ASP A 101 -10.61 -23.55 -1.37
N GLU A 102 -10.85 -24.86 -1.45
CA GLU A 102 -11.73 -25.59 -0.52
C GLU A 102 -11.23 -25.64 0.93
N ASN A 103 -9.95 -25.33 1.16
CA ASN A 103 -9.29 -25.27 2.47
C ASN A 103 -9.21 -23.83 3.01
N GLY A 104 -9.73 -22.84 2.29
CA GLY A 104 -9.64 -21.42 2.65
C GLY A 104 -8.26 -20.80 2.41
N GLN A 105 -7.38 -21.45 1.63
CA GLN A 105 -6.09 -20.90 1.21
C GLN A 105 -6.25 -20.10 -0.09
N LEU A 106 -5.39 -19.10 -0.30
CA LEU A 106 -5.35 -18.38 -1.58
C LEU A 106 -4.98 -19.34 -2.73
N LYS A 107 -5.60 -19.13 -3.90
CA LYS A 107 -5.21 -19.80 -5.14
C LYS A 107 -3.95 -19.15 -5.74
N PRO A 108 -3.09 -19.95 -6.40
CA PRO A 108 -1.91 -19.43 -7.09
C PRO A 108 -2.25 -18.91 -8.49
N ASN A 109 -1.40 -18.02 -9.03
CA ASN A 109 -1.46 -17.48 -10.40
C ASN A 109 -2.84 -16.90 -10.77
N ILE A 110 -3.46 -16.12 -9.88
CA ILE A 110 -4.71 -15.41 -10.17
C ILE A 110 -4.59 -13.91 -9.88
N MET A 111 -5.46 -13.13 -10.51
CA MET A 111 -5.85 -11.84 -9.96
C MET A 111 -7.17 -11.99 -9.23
N TYR A 112 -7.39 -11.24 -8.15
CA TYR A 112 -8.70 -11.21 -7.53
C TYR A 112 -9.11 -9.81 -7.11
N LYS A 113 -10.41 -9.58 -7.17
CA LYS A 113 -11.04 -8.35 -6.72
C LYS A 113 -11.64 -8.57 -5.33
N THR A 114 -11.13 -7.87 -4.32
CA THR A 114 -11.84 -7.78 -3.05
C THR A 114 -13.04 -6.84 -3.19
N ASP A 115 -14.00 -7.01 -2.29
CA ASP A 115 -15.13 -6.11 -2.09
C ASP A 115 -15.42 -6.14 -0.58
N ASP A 116 -15.56 -5.00 0.05
CA ASP A 116 -15.80 -4.92 1.50
C ASP A 116 -17.29 -4.80 1.86
N GLY A 117 -18.16 -4.72 0.86
CA GLY A 117 -19.61 -4.54 0.99
C GLY A 117 -20.05 -3.07 0.99
N GLU A 118 -19.13 -2.12 0.89
CA GLU A 118 -19.41 -0.68 0.80
C GLU A 118 -19.10 -0.11 -0.60
N GLY A 119 -18.81 -0.98 -1.57
CA GLY A 119 -18.55 -0.60 -2.97
C GLY A 119 -17.07 -0.34 -3.29
N ARG A 120 -16.20 -0.33 -2.27
CA ARG A 120 -14.75 -0.26 -2.45
C ARG A 120 -14.20 -1.62 -2.86
N SER A 121 -13.18 -1.59 -3.71
CA SER A 121 -12.63 -2.83 -4.26
C SER A 121 -11.18 -2.67 -4.69
N TYR A 122 -10.35 -3.64 -4.32
CA TYR A 122 -8.91 -3.62 -4.56
C TYR A 122 -8.52 -4.85 -5.37
N ILE A 123 -7.56 -4.69 -6.26
CA ILE A 123 -7.08 -5.77 -7.12
C ILE A 123 -5.79 -6.31 -6.52
N TYR A 124 -5.73 -7.62 -6.34
CA TYR A 124 -4.55 -8.33 -5.85
C TYR A 124 -4.08 -9.33 -6.91
N THR A 125 -2.81 -9.68 -6.88
CA THR A 125 -2.21 -10.72 -7.75
C THR A 125 -1.45 -11.72 -6.90
N THR A 126 -1.65 -13.02 -7.15
CA THR A 126 -0.88 -14.11 -6.54
C THR A 126 0.11 -14.75 -7.51
N ASP A 127 1.23 -15.22 -6.97
CA ASP A 127 2.20 -16.05 -7.70
C ASP A 127 1.83 -17.54 -7.69
N ASP A 128 2.70 -18.37 -8.27
CA ASP A 128 2.59 -19.83 -8.32
C ASP A 128 2.60 -20.50 -6.93
N ASN A 129 3.06 -19.75 -5.93
CA ASN A 129 3.24 -20.12 -4.55
C ASN A 129 2.08 -19.65 -3.65
N SER A 130 0.98 -19.15 -4.22
CA SER A 130 -0.18 -18.58 -3.53
C SER A 130 0.14 -17.37 -2.63
N ARG A 131 1.24 -16.66 -2.90
CA ARG A 131 1.63 -15.45 -2.16
C ARG A 131 1.10 -14.23 -2.89
N ILE A 132 0.61 -13.23 -2.14
CA ILE A 132 0.22 -11.94 -2.72
C ILE A 132 1.50 -11.20 -3.13
N ILE A 133 1.69 -10.97 -4.44
CA ILE A 133 2.87 -10.26 -4.97
C ILE A 133 2.58 -8.81 -5.37
N LYS A 134 1.32 -8.48 -5.61
CA LYS A 134 0.88 -7.12 -5.97
C LYS A 134 -0.48 -6.79 -5.39
N VAL A 135 -0.67 -5.52 -5.01
CA VAL A 135 -1.97 -4.88 -4.76
C VAL A 135 -2.05 -3.58 -5.56
N SER A 136 -3.20 -3.30 -6.18
CA SER A 136 -3.48 -2.07 -6.92
C SER A 136 -4.83 -1.48 -6.52
N VAL A 137 -4.85 -0.18 -6.24
CA VAL A 137 -6.01 0.59 -5.79
C VAL A 137 -6.05 1.92 -6.56
N GLU A 138 -7.04 2.10 -7.42
CA GLU A 138 -7.20 3.34 -8.20
C GLU A 138 -7.73 4.50 -7.34
N ASN A 139 -8.64 4.22 -6.41
CA ASN A 139 -9.22 5.19 -5.48
C ASN A 139 -9.32 4.54 -4.09
N LEU A 140 -8.43 4.93 -3.18
CA LEU A 140 -8.44 4.49 -1.80
C LEU A 140 -9.43 5.37 -1.02
N GLU A 141 -10.27 4.74 -0.19
CA GLU A 141 -11.38 5.38 0.50
C GLU A 141 -11.46 4.87 1.95
N ILE A 142 -11.95 5.70 2.87
CA ILE A 142 -12.11 5.35 4.29
C ILE A 142 -13.38 4.51 4.49
N LYS A 143 -13.34 3.53 5.40
CA LYS A 143 -14.53 2.73 5.76
C LYS A 143 -15.61 3.55 6.45
N ASN A 144 -16.88 3.24 6.18
CA ASN A 144 -18.02 3.82 6.88
C ASN A 144 -18.29 3.10 8.22
N ARG A 145 -17.96 1.81 8.33
CA ARG A 145 -18.10 1.04 9.58
C ARG A 145 -17.17 1.57 10.68
N GLU A 146 -17.72 1.96 11.82
CA GLU A 146 -16.92 2.39 12.99
C GLU A 146 -16.06 1.24 13.56
N GLU A 147 -16.67 0.08 13.82
CA GLU A 147 -16.00 -1.06 14.45
C GLU A 147 -14.93 -1.72 13.56
N ARG A 148 -13.90 -2.31 14.19
CA ARG A 148 -12.89 -3.17 13.53
C ARG A 148 -13.37 -4.62 13.56
N LEU A 149 -13.22 -5.34 12.45
CA LEU A 149 -13.54 -6.77 12.41
C LEU A 149 -12.48 -7.63 13.12
N PRO A 150 -12.86 -8.78 13.70
CA PRO A 150 -11.92 -9.86 13.98
C PRO A 150 -11.18 -10.27 12.71
N HIS A 151 -9.88 -10.59 12.83
CA HIS A 151 -9.02 -10.92 11.70
C HIS A 151 -8.25 -12.23 11.93
N ASP A 152 -7.82 -12.84 10.84
CA ASP A 152 -7.03 -14.07 10.87
C ASP A 152 -5.62 -13.78 11.44
N ILE A 153 -5.31 -14.30 12.63
CA ILE A 153 -4.03 -14.08 13.31
C ILE A 153 -2.88 -14.96 12.77
N ASN A 154 -3.21 -15.99 12.01
CA ASN A 154 -2.29 -17.05 11.57
C ASN A 154 -1.87 -16.86 10.10
N THR A 155 -1.03 -15.86 9.83
CA THR A 155 -0.42 -15.69 8.50
C THR A 155 0.68 -16.74 8.24
N PRO A 156 0.92 -17.17 6.99
CA PRO A 156 1.95 -18.14 6.65
C PRO A 156 3.37 -17.71 7.09
N GLU A 157 4.13 -18.64 7.69
CA GLU A 157 5.52 -18.41 8.18
C GLU A 157 5.68 -17.24 9.19
N LYS A 158 4.60 -16.86 9.88
CA LYS A 158 4.61 -15.81 10.90
C LYS A 158 5.59 -16.11 12.05
N LYS A 159 6.51 -15.17 12.31
CA LYS A 159 7.40 -15.17 13.49
C LYS A 159 6.65 -14.66 14.75
N ASP A 160 7.23 -14.90 15.92
CA ASP A 160 6.76 -14.31 17.19
C ASP A 160 6.88 -12.77 17.22
N THR A 161 7.84 -12.22 16.47
CA THR A 161 8.03 -10.77 16.28
C THR A 161 7.10 -10.15 15.25
N ASP A 162 6.33 -10.96 14.51
CA ASP A 162 5.44 -10.47 13.46
C ASP A 162 4.03 -10.20 13.97
N HIS A 163 3.30 -9.36 13.25
CA HIS A 163 1.85 -9.30 13.24
C HIS A 163 1.28 -10.02 12.01
N ALA A 164 -0.03 -10.31 12.05
CA ALA A 164 -0.83 -10.48 10.85
C ALA A 164 -1.10 -9.09 10.25
N GLY A 165 -0.10 -8.57 9.56
CA GLY A 165 -0.09 -7.23 8.99
C GLY A 165 -1.10 -7.12 7.86
N HIS A 166 -1.90 -6.04 7.88
CA HIS A 166 -2.80 -5.73 6.77
C HIS A 166 -2.01 -5.04 5.65
N ILE A 167 -2.15 -5.50 4.41
CA ILE A 167 -1.55 -4.81 3.26
C ILE A 167 -2.33 -3.51 2.99
N ILE A 168 -3.66 -3.59 2.97
CA ILE A 168 -4.57 -2.45 3.03
C ILE A 168 -5.25 -2.48 4.40
N GLY A 169 -5.06 -1.47 5.24
CA GLY A 169 -5.60 -1.44 6.60
C GLY A 169 -7.13 -1.49 6.67
N ASP A 170 -7.66 -2.01 7.79
CA ASP A 170 -9.10 -2.02 8.10
C ASP A 170 -9.71 -0.61 8.04
N GLN A 171 -8.95 0.47 8.28
CA GLN A 171 -9.45 1.84 8.12
C GLN A 171 -9.86 2.21 6.68
N PHE A 172 -9.38 1.45 5.69
CA PHE A 172 -9.78 1.53 4.29
C PHE A 172 -10.69 0.36 3.88
N GLY A 173 -11.25 -0.39 4.83
CA GLY A 173 -12.09 -1.56 4.53
C GLY A 173 -11.32 -2.78 4.01
N GLY A 174 -9.99 -2.80 4.13
CA GLY A 174 -9.19 -3.97 3.75
C GLY A 174 -9.67 -5.27 4.43
N SER A 175 -9.61 -6.38 3.70
CA SER A 175 -10.11 -7.67 4.16
C SER A 175 -9.38 -8.13 5.44
N PRO A 176 -10.08 -8.67 6.45
CA PRO A 176 -9.46 -9.17 7.67
C PRO A 176 -8.99 -10.63 7.54
N LYS A 177 -8.78 -11.12 6.31
CA LYS A 177 -8.42 -12.52 6.01
C LYS A 177 -7.14 -12.62 5.20
N LEU A 178 -6.64 -13.84 5.00
CA LEU A 178 -5.42 -14.14 4.24
C LEU A 178 -5.34 -13.54 2.81
N ASP A 179 -6.45 -13.08 2.22
CA ASP A 179 -6.48 -12.33 0.96
C ASP A 179 -6.04 -10.85 1.07
N ASN A 180 -5.65 -10.39 2.26
CA ASN A 180 -5.07 -9.06 2.50
C ASN A 180 -4.08 -9.06 3.70
N LEU A 181 -3.69 -10.24 4.19
CA LEU A 181 -2.84 -10.38 5.38
C LEU A 181 -1.51 -11.08 5.06
N VAL A 182 -0.43 -10.54 5.62
CA VAL A 182 0.93 -11.08 5.52
C VAL A 182 1.62 -11.11 6.88
N SER A 183 2.65 -11.94 6.99
CA SER A 183 3.55 -11.96 8.15
C SER A 183 4.49 -10.76 8.11
N GLN A 184 4.13 -9.70 8.82
CA GLN A 184 4.82 -8.40 8.79
C GLN A 184 5.47 -8.14 10.16
N ASP A 185 6.71 -7.65 10.19
CA ASP A 185 7.36 -7.22 11.42
C ASP A 185 6.47 -6.25 12.21
N ALA A 186 6.30 -6.53 13.51
CA ALA A 186 5.41 -5.76 14.37
C ALA A 186 5.83 -4.28 14.47
N LYS A 187 7.14 -3.99 14.46
CA LYS A 187 7.63 -2.61 14.50
C LYS A 187 7.27 -1.87 13.22
N LEU A 188 7.63 -2.41 12.04
CA LEU A 188 7.25 -1.85 10.73
C LEU A 188 5.73 -1.58 10.65
N ASN A 189 4.92 -2.58 10.98
CA ASN A 189 3.45 -2.47 10.99
C ASN A 189 2.95 -1.35 11.93
N MET A 190 3.58 -1.15 13.08
CA MET A 190 3.15 -0.16 14.08
C MET A 190 3.72 1.25 13.87
N THR A 191 4.86 1.41 13.17
CA THR A 191 5.52 2.70 12.97
C THR A 191 5.37 3.20 11.54
N GLU A 192 6.18 2.71 10.61
CA GLU A 192 6.37 3.34 9.29
C GLU A 192 5.22 3.02 8.34
N TRP A 193 4.69 1.80 8.40
CA TRP A 193 3.50 1.40 7.65
C TRP A 193 2.28 2.21 8.10
N LYS A 194 2.03 2.24 9.42
CA LYS A 194 0.96 3.03 10.03
C LYS A 194 1.08 4.53 9.73
N ALA A 195 2.30 5.09 9.72
CA ALA A 195 2.51 6.49 9.38
C ALA A 195 2.13 6.79 7.93
N MET A 196 2.50 5.91 6.99
CA MET A 196 2.10 5.99 5.58
C MET A 196 0.57 5.89 5.42
N GLU A 197 -0.08 4.91 6.09
CA GLU A 197 -1.54 4.78 6.07
C GLU A 197 -2.25 6.00 6.68
N ASN A 198 -1.69 6.61 7.73
CA ASN A 198 -2.23 7.85 8.29
C ASN A 198 -2.16 9.02 7.28
N THR A 199 -1.05 9.19 6.56
CA THR A 199 -0.93 10.21 5.51
C THR A 199 -1.98 10.04 4.42
N TRP A 200 -2.24 8.80 3.98
CA TRP A 200 -3.31 8.53 3.01
C TRP A 200 -4.70 8.87 3.59
N ALA A 201 -4.95 8.50 4.84
CA ALA A 201 -6.23 8.78 5.49
C ALA A 201 -6.49 10.27 5.76
N GLU A 202 -5.44 11.05 6.03
CA GLU A 202 -5.52 12.51 6.14
C GLU A 202 -5.82 13.14 4.78
N ALA A 203 -5.10 12.74 3.72
CA ALA A 203 -5.37 13.20 2.36
C ALA A 203 -6.81 12.91 1.89
N ILE A 204 -7.34 11.71 2.16
CA ILE A 204 -8.73 11.36 1.81
C ILE A 204 -9.74 12.22 2.59
N LYS A 205 -9.47 12.53 3.88
CA LYS A 205 -10.33 13.42 4.68
C LYS A 205 -10.33 14.86 4.19
N ASP A 206 -9.20 15.32 3.64
CA ASP A 206 -9.07 16.62 2.98
C ASP A 206 -9.73 16.65 1.59
N GLY A 207 -10.32 15.53 1.14
CA GLY A 207 -11.02 15.41 -0.14
C GLY A 207 -10.13 15.12 -1.34
N LYS A 208 -8.86 14.73 -1.10
CA LYS A 208 -7.89 14.37 -2.13
C LYS A 208 -8.10 12.95 -2.63
N GLN A 209 -7.78 12.71 -3.91
CA GLN A 209 -7.72 11.36 -4.46
C GLN A 209 -6.40 10.69 -4.09
N VAL A 210 -6.47 9.44 -3.63
CA VAL A 210 -5.29 8.61 -3.33
C VAL A 210 -5.35 7.33 -4.14
N SER A 211 -4.29 7.05 -4.92
CA SER A 211 -4.09 5.77 -5.62
C SER A 211 -2.87 5.07 -5.06
N VAL A 212 -2.86 3.73 -5.01
CA VAL A 212 -1.78 2.93 -4.38
C VAL A 212 -1.48 1.67 -5.20
N ASP A 213 -0.20 1.46 -5.48
CA ASP A 213 0.38 0.20 -5.95
C ASP A 213 1.39 -0.32 -4.91
N ILE A 214 1.16 -1.52 -4.38
CA ILE A 214 2.06 -2.22 -3.46
C ILE A 214 2.61 -3.45 -4.18
N LYS A 215 3.93 -3.56 -4.26
CA LYS A 215 4.64 -4.79 -4.63
C LYS A 215 5.20 -5.44 -3.38
N ILE A 216 5.02 -6.75 -3.26
CA ILE A 216 5.48 -7.54 -2.11
C ILE A 216 6.58 -8.46 -2.59
N ASN A 217 7.76 -8.37 -1.97
CA ASN A 217 8.94 -9.13 -2.33
C ASN A 217 9.14 -10.31 -1.36
N TYR A 218 9.66 -11.43 -1.88
CA TYR A 218 9.88 -12.66 -1.14
C TYR A 218 11.23 -13.28 -1.49
N ASP A 219 11.86 -13.92 -0.50
CA ASP A 219 13.13 -14.62 -0.70
C ASP A 219 12.86 -16.11 -1.02
N GLY A 220 13.15 -16.51 -2.26
CA GLY A 220 12.93 -17.89 -2.73
C GLY A 220 11.47 -18.32 -2.60
N ASP A 221 11.23 -19.45 -1.94
CA ASP A 221 9.90 -20.03 -1.72
C ASP A 221 9.21 -19.57 -0.42
N SER A 222 9.85 -18.69 0.38
CA SER A 222 9.29 -18.25 1.68
C SER A 222 7.93 -17.59 1.51
N LYS A 223 7.01 -17.87 2.43
CA LYS A 223 5.67 -17.26 2.51
C LYS A 223 5.63 -15.98 3.34
N ARG A 224 6.71 -15.66 4.06
CA ARG A 224 6.88 -14.37 4.74
C ARG A 224 7.57 -13.38 3.77
N PRO A 225 7.02 -12.17 3.55
CA PRO A 225 7.70 -11.15 2.75
C PRO A 225 9.09 -10.81 3.29
N SER A 226 10.03 -10.47 2.41
CA SER A 226 11.32 -9.87 2.78
C SER A 226 11.30 -8.35 2.70
N SER A 227 10.51 -7.75 1.79
CA SER A 227 10.29 -6.31 1.73
C SER A 227 9.00 -5.91 1.00
N PHE A 228 8.65 -4.63 1.08
CA PHE A 228 7.52 -4.03 0.39
C PHE A 228 7.99 -2.79 -0.39
N ASP A 229 7.65 -2.69 -1.67
CA ASP A 229 7.81 -1.47 -2.47
C ASP A 229 6.43 -0.86 -2.71
N VAL A 230 6.22 0.37 -2.24
CA VAL A 230 4.93 1.07 -2.31
C VAL A 230 5.09 2.33 -3.15
N SER A 231 4.31 2.42 -4.23
CA SER A 231 4.13 3.63 -5.01
C SER A 231 2.71 4.13 -4.80
N TYR A 232 2.53 5.41 -4.49
CA TYR A 232 1.19 5.99 -4.32
C TYR A 232 1.13 7.39 -4.89
N SER A 233 -0.06 7.85 -5.25
CA SER A 233 -0.31 9.23 -5.64
C SER A 233 -1.27 9.92 -4.66
N ILE A 234 -1.12 11.23 -4.50
CA ILE A 234 -2.08 12.10 -3.81
C ILE A 234 -2.38 13.27 -4.76
N ASP A 235 -3.60 13.37 -5.26
CA ASP A 235 -4.00 14.32 -6.34
C ASP A 235 -3.04 14.32 -7.56
N GLY A 236 -2.45 13.16 -7.86
CA GLY A 236 -1.48 12.98 -8.95
C GLY A 236 -0.03 13.30 -8.61
N GLU A 237 0.28 13.83 -7.41
CA GLU A 237 1.66 13.91 -6.91
C GLU A 237 2.14 12.51 -6.50
N MET A 238 3.25 12.05 -7.09
CA MET A 238 3.75 10.67 -6.93
C MET A 238 4.75 10.54 -5.79
N PHE A 239 4.57 9.52 -4.97
CA PHE A 239 5.44 9.15 -3.85
C PHE A 239 5.87 7.68 -3.96
N ILE A 240 7.07 7.37 -3.46
CA ILE A 240 7.61 6.01 -3.41
C ILE A 240 8.21 5.77 -2.01
N LYS A 241 7.96 4.59 -1.44
CA LYS A 241 8.56 4.10 -0.20
C LYS A 241 8.95 2.62 -0.38
N SER A 242 10.08 2.22 0.19
CA SER A 242 10.46 0.81 0.32
C SER A 242 10.69 0.49 1.78
N PHE A 243 10.24 -0.68 2.23
CA PHE A 243 10.31 -1.11 3.63
C PHE A 243 10.89 -2.53 3.75
N ASP A 244 11.91 -2.70 4.58
CA ASP A 244 12.46 -4.02 4.90
C ASP A 244 11.61 -4.72 5.98
N ASN A 245 11.28 -5.99 5.75
CA ASN A 245 10.50 -6.80 6.67
C ASN A 245 11.43 -7.77 7.43
N ASN A 246 12.21 -7.27 8.39
CA ASN A 246 13.25 -8.05 9.08
C ASN A 246 12.71 -9.05 10.12
#